data_AF-L8PG91-F1
#
_entry.id   AF-L8PG91-F1
#
_cell.length_a   1.000
_cell.length_b   1.000
_cell.length_c   1.000
_cell.angle_alpha   90.00
_cell.angle_beta   90.00
_cell.angle_gamma   90.00
#
_symmetry.space_group_name_H-M   'P 1'
#
loop_
_entity.id
_entity.type
_entity.pdbx_description
1 polymer ?
#
loop_
_entity_poly.entity_id
_entity_poly.type
_entity_poly.pdbx_seq_one_letter_code
_entity_poly.pdbx_strand_id
1 'polypeptide(L)'
;MVLMVEGKEAALFTTGATVCSGTAGEVDGTRTIRLKCPGGNKERASGTVDSVGRTRLKVTWEGVLGTETYTRAEGGKLPTGLPTAGLGS
;
A
#
# COMPACT_ATOMS: atom_id res chain seq x y z
N MET A 1 -8.97 -2.59 1.15
CA MET A 1 -7.51 -2.68 0.96
C MET A 1 -6.83 -1.68 1.88
N VAL A 2 -5.70 -2.05 2.45
CA VAL A 2 -4.90 -1.24 3.37
C VAL A 2 -3.50 -1.12 2.80
N LEU A 3 -2.98 0.11 2.71
CA LEU A 3 -1.59 0.36 2.36
C LEU A 3 -0.90 0.89 3.61
N MET A 4 -0.03 0.06 4.18
CA MET A 4 0.77 0.42 5.34
C MET A 4 2.09 0.99 4.86
N VAL A 5 2.50 2.09 5.49
CA VAL A 5 3.80 2.71 5.24
C VAL A 5 4.47 2.94 6.59
N GLU A 6 5.67 2.39 6.74
CA GLU A 6 6.49 2.53 7.93
C GLU A 6 7.90 2.96 7.54
N GLY A 7 8.21 4.24 7.77
CA GLY A 7 9.45 4.84 7.29
C GLY A 7 9.58 4.71 5.77
N LYS A 8 10.48 3.84 5.32
CA LYS A 8 10.71 3.55 3.90
C LYS A 8 10.04 2.27 3.43
N GLU A 9 9.44 1.49 4.31
CA GLU A 9 8.80 0.22 3.98
C GLU A 9 7.33 0.42 3.66
N ALA A 10 6.82 -0.35 2.70
CA ALA A 10 5.42 -0.31 2.29
C ALA A 10 4.87 -1.72 2.06
N ALA A 11 3.65 -1.96 2.54
CA ALA A 11 2.98 -3.24 2.37
C ALA A 11 1.49 -3.04 2.08
N LEU A 12 1.02 -3.69 1.01
CA LEU A 12 -0.37 -3.67 0.57
C LEU A 12 -1.08 -4.95 1.00
N PHE A 13 -2.19 -4.77 1.69
CA PHE A 13 -3.06 -5.83 2.20
C PHE A 13 -4.42 -5.75 1.51
N THR A 14 -4.82 -6.86 0.90
CA THR A 14 -6.21 -7.09 0.47
C THR A 14 -6.91 -7.92 1.54
N THR A 15 -8.20 -8.22 1.34
CA THR A 15 -9.03 -8.93 2.31
C THR A 15 -8.35 -10.23 2.78
N GLY A 16 -7.76 -10.20 3.98
CA GLY A 16 -7.15 -11.36 4.66
C GLY A 16 -5.70 -11.73 4.30
N ALA A 17 -5.01 -11.02 3.37
CA ALA A 17 -3.63 -11.37 3.03
C ALA A 17 -2.78 -10.17 2.54
N THR A 18 -1.49 -10.20 2.85
CA THR A 18 -0.49 -9.31 2.24
C THR A 18 -0.29 -9.74 0.79
N VAL A 19 -0.55 -8.84 -0.14
CA VAL A 19 -0.40 -9.12 -1.57
C VAL A 19 0.84 -8.49 -2.17
N CYS A 20 1.34 -7.38 -1.66
CA CYS A 20 2.55 -6.77 -2.23
C CYS A 20 3.38 -6.11 -1.13
N SER A 21 4.69 -6.26 -1.19
CA SER A 21 5.63 -5.66 -0.24
C SER A 21 6.73 -4.92 -0.99
N GLY A 22 7.20 -3.81 -0.43
CA GLY A 22 8.28 -3.04 -1.01
C GLY A 22 8.55 -1.78 -0.21
N THR A 23 8.72 -0.66 -0.89
CA THR A 23 9.18 0.58 -0.27
C THR A 23 8.33 1.78 -0.67
N ALA A 24 8.24 2.75 0.25
CA ALA A 24 7.78 4.09 -0.01
C ALA A 24 8.98 5.04 -0.02
N GLY A 25 8.95 6.03 -0.89
CA GLY A 25 9.99 7.03 -1.03
C GLY A 25 9.45 8.35 -1.54
N GLU A 26 10.37 9.27 -1.79
CA GLU A 26 10.08 10.56 -2.39
C GLU A 26 11.11 10.83 -3.48
N VAL A 27 10.64 11.26 -4.65
CA VAL A 27 11.45 11.62 -5.82
C VAL A 27 10.99 13.00 -6.25
N ASP A 28 11.90 13.98 -6.26
CA ASP A 28 11.61 15.37 -6.66
C ASP A 28 10.38 15.98 -5.96
N GLY A 29 10.23 15.72 -4.65
CA GLY A 29 9.09 16.20 -3.84
C GLY A 29 7.79 15.42 -4.05
N THR A 30 7.80 14.40 -4.91
CA THR A 30 6.66 13.52 -5.18
C THR A 30 6.82 12.19 -4.46
N ARG A 31 5.85 11.84 -3.63
CA ARG A 31 5.85 10.58 -2.89
C ARG A 31 5.52 9.42 -3.82
N THR A 32 6.36 8.39 -3.82
CA THR A 32 6.24 7.22 -4.68
C THR A 32 6.22 5.94 -3.85
N ILE A 33 5.58 4.90 -4.38
CA ILE A 33 5.47 3.58 -3.77
C ILE A 33 5.89 2.56 -4.80
N ARG A 34 6.81 1.67 -4.39
CA ARG A 34 7.32 0.60 -5.23
C ARG A 34 7.15 -0.73 -4.54
N LEU A 35 6.24 -1.56 -5.03
CA LEU A 35 5.92 -2.86 -4.44
C LEU A 35 6.30 -4.00 -5.37
N LYS A 36 6.50 -5.16 -4.76
CA LYS A 36 6.64 -6.43 -5.45
C LYS A 36 5.53 -7.35 -4.98
N CYS A 37 4.70 -7.78 -5.93
CA CYS A 37 3.63 -8.73 -5.68
C CYS A 37 4.07 -10.16 -6.08
N PRO A 38 3.67 -11.21 -5.35
CA PRO A 38 3.89 -12.59 -5.74
C PRO A 38 3.11 -12.92 -7.02
N GLY A 39 3.56 -13.93 -7.75
CA GLY A 39 2.99 -14.29 -9.06
C GLY A 39 3.37 -13.34 -10.20
N GLY A 40 4.24 -12.36 -9.96
CA GLY A 40 4.74 -11.45 -11.01
C GLY A 40 3.73 -10.37 -11.43
N ASN A 41 2.68 -10.13 -10.64
CA ASN A 41 1.75 -9.03 -10.91
C ASN A 41 2.52 -7.69 -10.84
N LYS A 42 2.48 -6.94 -11.95
CA LYS A 42 3.13 -5.63 -12.10
C LYS A 42 2.16 -4.46 -12.02
N GLU A 43 0.86 -4.72 -11.95
CA GLU A 43 -0.17 -3.68 -11.94
C GLU A 43 -0.06 -2.76 -10.73
N ARG A 44 0.40 -3.29 -9.58
CA ARG A 44 0.66 -2.53 -8.36
C ARG A 44 2.15 -2.44 -8.01
N ALA A 45 3.01 -2.43 -9.03
CA ALA A 45 4.46 -2.42 -8.81
C ALA A 45 5.03 -1.02 -8.57
N SER A 46 4.53 -0.01 -9.29
CA SER A 46 4.96 1.38 -9.18
C SER A 46 3.75 2.28 -9.11
N GLY A 47 3.68 3.14 -8.09
CA GLY A 47 2.58 4.07 -7.92
C GLY A 47 3.02 5.40 -7.35
N THR A 48 2.28 6.44 -7.69
CA THR A 48 2.50 7.81 -7.23
C THR A 48 1.40 8.17 -6.24
N VAL A 49 1.78 8.73 -5.10
CA VAL A 49 0.82 9.16 -4.07
C VAL A 49 0.23 10.50 -4.48
N ASP A 50 -1.03 10.51 -4.91
CA ASP A 50 -1.75 11.73 -5.27
C ASP A 50 -2.09 12.58 -4.05
N SER A 51 -2.52 11.93 -2.97
CA SER A 51 -2.90 12.64 -1.75
C SER A 51 -2.82 11.76 -0.51
N VAL A 52 -2.41 12.39 0.58
CA VAL A 52 -2.34 11.79 1.91
C VAL A 52 -3.38 12.46 2.79
N GLY A 53 -4.47 11.75 3.06
CA GLY A 53 -5.48 12.16 4.04
C GLY A 53 -5.20 11.57 5.42
N ARG A 54 -6.02 11.94 6.42
CA ARG A 54 -5.87 11.45 7.81
C ARG A 54 -5.98 9.93 7.91
N THR A 55 -6.93 9.34 7.19
CA THR A 55 -7.24 7.90 7.22
C THR A 55 -7.20 7.25 5.84
N ARG A 56 -6.98 8.05 4.79
CA ARG A 56 -7.03 7.61 3.40
C ARG A 56 -5.77 8.01 2.66
N LEU A 57 -5.35 7.15 1.75
CA LEU A 57 -4.20 7.37 0.89
C LEU A 57 -4.63 7.09 -0.55
N LYS A 58 -4.47 8.07 -1.43
CA LYS A 58 -4.80 7.92 -2.86
C LYS A 58 -3.51 7.71 -3.64
N VAL A 59 -3.47 6.64 -4.42
CA VAL A 59 -2.29 6.25 -5.19
C VAL A 59 -2.71 5.97 -6.62
N THR A 60 -2.02 6.58 -7.57
CA THR A 60 -2.15 6.27 -8.99
C THR A 60 -1.05 5.30 -9.38
N TRP A 61 -1.44 4.10 -9.79
CA TRP A 61 -0.51 3.08 -10.24
C TRP A 61 -0.16 3.26 -11.71
N GLU A 62 1.09 2.97 -12.05
CA GLU A 62 1.51 2.87 -13.44
C GLU A 62 0.86 1.64 -14.09
N GLY A 63 0.07 1.87 -15.13
CA GLY A 63 -0.61 0.81 -15.88
C GLY A 63 -2.13 0.97 -15.91
N VAL A 64 -2.84 -0.15 -16.10
CA VAL A 64 -4.29 -0.14 -16.39
C VAL A 64 -5.18 0.06 -15.16
N LEU A 65 -4.64 -0.11 -13.94
CA LEU A 65 -5.41 0.07 -12.70
C LEU A 65 -5.79 1.54 -12.45
N GLY A 66 -4.97 2.48 -12.92
CA GLY A 66 -5.17 3.90 -12.65
C GLY A 66 -5.13 4.21 -11.14
N THR A 67 -6.07 5.05 -10.69
CA THR A 67 -6.08 5.55 -9.32
C THR A 67 -6.90 4.70 -8.36
N GLU A 68 -6.27 4.22 -7.30
CA GLU A 68 -6.90 3.50 -6.20
C GLU A 68 -6.84 4.31 -4.89
N THR A 69 -7.81 4.07 -3.99
CA THR A 69 -7.83 4.67 -2.65
C THR A 69 -7.71 3.59 -1.60
N TYR A 70 -6.74 3.75 -0.72
CA TYR A 70 -6.43 2.83 0.36
C TYR A 70 -6.76 3.43 1.72
N THR A 71 -7.03 2.55 2.68
CA THR A 71 -6.99 2.94 4.09
C THR A 71 -5.54 3.10 4.49
N ARG A 72 -5.22 4.24 5.08
CA ARG A 72 -3.87 4.58 5.55
C ARG A 72 -3.68 4.04 6.95
N ALA A 73 -2.52 3.43 7.18
CA ALA A 73 -2.06 3.01 8.49
C ALA A 73 -0.68 3.61 8.73
N GLU A 74 -0.48 4.25 9.89
CA GLU A 74 0.80 4.86 10.24
C GLU A 74 1.32 4.36 11.59
N GLY A 75 2.64 4.28 11.68
CA GLY A 75 3.37 3.96 12.91
C GLY A 75 3.25 2.49 13.32
N GLY A 76 3.27 1.56 12.35
CA GLY A 76 3.22 0.12 12.61
C GLY A 76 1.88 -0.37 13.18
N LYS A 77 0.88 0.51 13.36
CA LYS A 77 -0.44 0.15 13.85
C LYS A 77 -1.32 -0.28 12.68
N LEU A 78 -1.60 -1.58 12.61
CA LEU A 78 -2.62 -2.13 11.73
C LEU A 78 -3.95 -1.37 11.97
N PRO A 79 -4.66 -0.93 10.92
CA PRO A 79 -5.94 -0.27 11.09
C PRO A 79 -6.92 -1.22 11.78
N THR A 80 -7.61 -0.69 12.78
CA THR A 80 -8.67 -1.40 13.49
C THR A 80 -9.77 -1.78 12.49
N GLY A 81 -9.87 -3.07 12.17
CA GLY A 81 -10.81 -3.57 11.16
C GLY A 81 -10.20 -4.45 10.07
N LEU A 82 -8.88 -4.65 10.07
CA LEU A 82 -8.32 -5.84 9.40
C LEU A 82 -8.88 -7.08 10.12
N PRO A 83 -9.44 -8.07 9.38
CA PRO A 83 -9.69 -9.37 9.97
C PRO A 83 -8.33 -9.94 10.38
N THR A 84 -8.02 -9.91 11.68
CA THR A 84 -6.96 -10.71 12.28
C THR A 84 -7.30 -12.21 12.27
N ALA A 85 -8.50 -12.57 11.82
CA ALA A 85 -8.92 -13.93 11.52
C ALA A 85 -8.13 -14.48 10.31
N GLY A 86 -6.99 -15.12 10.59
CA GLY A 86 -6.22 -15.84 9.58
C GLY A 86 -4.71 -15.90 9.81
N LEU A 87 -4.15 -15.10 10.73
CA LEU A 87 -2.75 -15.21 11.14
C LEU A 87 -2.59 -16.31 12.21
N GLY A 88 -2.80 -17.56 11.78
CA GLY A 88 -2.29 -18.77 12.42
C GLY A 88 -2.98 -19.25 13.70
N SER A 89 -3.40 -20.53 13.66
CA SER A 89 -2.84 -21.51 14.59
C SER A 89 -2.29 -22.69 13.80
#